data_AF-A0A968TZU6-F1
#
_entry.id   AF-A0A968TZU6-F1
#
_cell.length_a   1.000
_cell.length_b   1.000
_cell.length_c   1.000
_cell.angle_alpha   90.00
_cell.angle_beta   90.00
_cell.angle_gamma   90.00
#
_symmetry.space_group_name_H-M   'P 1'
#
loop_
_entity.id
_entity.type
_entity.pdbx_description
1 polymer ?
#
loop_
_entity_poly.entity_id
_entity_poly.type
_entity_poly.pdbx_seq_one_letter_code
_entity_poly.pdbx_strand_id
1 'polypeptide(L)'
;MSGLSNARPAVRTLSFRTLHTLLFAQSIIIVFASANRLTDFTTGYVHPNEFLRWVDLLNMLVFPLVSVLVNWLLKQHIETASTIAPRARQATLWNLTFLIGVYLLAASYGTHEVTNYLHTRFCADGATDTLCAIIIFHDDEFSHYIFFYWFHNY
;
A
#
# COMPACT_ATOMS: atom_id res chain seq x y z
N MET A 1 -51.54 -16.43 19.29
CA MET A 1 -50.42 -17.38 19.14
C MET A 1 -49.79 -17.14 17.77
N SER A 2 -48.80 -16.25 17.66
CA SER A 2 -47.95 -16.13 16.46
C SER A 2 -46.52 -16.42 16.91
N GLY A 3 -46.00 -17.57 16.46
CA GLY A 3 -44.66 -18.02 16.78
C GLY A 3 -43.63 -17.15 16.08
N LEU A 4 -42.92 -16.33 16.83
CA LEU A 4 -41.69 -15.70 16.37
C LEU A 4 -40.65 -16.81 16.18
N SER A 5 -40.45 -17.20 14.92
CA SER A 5 -39.35 -18.04 14.48
C SER A 5 -38.02 -17.39 14.92
N ASN A 6 -37.38 -17.96 15.93
CA ASN A 6 -36.02 -17.66 16.34
C ASN A 6 -35.04 -18.21 15.28
N ALA A 7 -35.02 -17.59 14.10
CA ALA A 7 -33.96 -17.84 13.13
C ALA A 7 -32.67 -17.22 13.66
N ARG A 8 -31.85 -18.03 14.34
CA ARG A 8 -30.47 -17.63 14.67
C ARG A 8 -29.75 -17.34 13.35
N PRO A 9 -29.09 -16.19 13.18
CA PRO A 9 -28.33 -15.91 11.97
C PRO A 9 -27.29 -17.01 11.77
N ALA A 10 -27.23 -17.55 10.55
CA ALA A 10 -26.27 -18.58 10.21
C ALA A 10 -24.85 -18.02 10.41
N VAL A 11 -24.13 -18.60 11.37
CA VAL A 11 -22.72 -18.30 11.63
C VAL A 11 -21.92 -18.71 10.40
N ARG A 12 -21.35 -17.73 9.69
CA ARG A 12 -20.45 -17.99 8.58
C ARG A 12 -19.05 -18.21 9.16
N THR A 13 -18.55 -19.43 9.07
CA THR A 13 -17.22 -19.78 9.58
C THR A 13 -16.12 -19.20 8.68
N LEU A 14 -14.99 -18.85 9.29
CA LEU A 14 -13.81 -18.38 8.55
C LEU A 14 -13.32 -19.50 7.62
N SER A 15 -13.36 -19.26 6.31
CA SER A 15 -12.74 -20.17 5.34
C SER A 15 -11.23 -20.04 5.41
N PHE A 16 -10.57 -21.03 6.01
CA PHE A 16 -9.10 -21.09 6.06
C PHE A 16 -8.48 -21.10 4.67
N ARG A 17 -9.09 -21.78 3.69
CA ARG A 17 -8.60 -21.78 2.31
C ARG A 17 -8.55 -20.35 1.74
N THR A 18 -9.63 -19.60 1.90
CA THR A 18 -9.70 -18.21 1.41
C THR A 18 -8.69 -17.31 2.12
N LEU A 19 -8.53 -17.46 3.43
CA LEU A 19 -7.53 -16.73 4.22
C LEU A 19 -6.11 -16.99 3.67
N HIS A 20 -5.73 -18.27 3.50
CA HIS A 20 -4.42 -18.64 2.98
C HIS A 20 -4.22 -18.13 1.55
N THR A 21 -5.24 -18.19 0.70
CA THR A 21 -5.15 -17.66 -0.67
C THR A 21 -4.90 -16.15 -0.69
N LEU A 22 -5.59 -15.38 0.16
CA LEU A 22 -5.41 -13.92 0.22
C LEU A 22 -4.04 -13.55 0.80
N LEU A 23 -3.59 -14.22 1.85
CA LEU A 23 -2.24 -14.03 2.40
C LEU A 23 -1.16 -14.44 1.40
N PHE A 24 -1.34 -15.55 0.70
CA PHE A 24 -0.42 -16.00 -0.35
C PHE A 24 -0.36 -15.01 -1.51
N ALA A 25 -1.51 -14.48 -1.95
CA ALA A 25 -1.55 -13.43 -2.96
C ALA A 25 -0.77 -12.19 -2.50
N GLN A 26 -0.92 -11.78 -1.23
CA GLN A 26 -0.15 -10.68 -0.65
C GLN A 26 1.36 -10.95 -0.68
N SER A 27 1.79 -12.16 -0.31
CA SER A 27 3.20 -12.56 -0.38
C SER A 27 3.73 -12.56 -1.82
N ILE A 28 2.95 -13.04 -2.78
CA ILE A 28 3.32 -13.00 -4.21
C ILE A 28 3.52 -11.56 -4.69
N ILE A 29 2.63 -10.64 -4.30
CA ILE A 29 2.74 -9.22 -4.67
C ILE A 29 4.06 -8.64 -4.16
N ILE A 30 4.43 -8.94 -2.91
CA ILE A 30 5.71 -8.50 -2.33
C ILE A 30 6.89 -9.08 -3.12
N VAL A 31 6.85 -10.37 -3.47
CA VAL A 31 7.90 -11.01 -4.27
C VAL A 31 8.03 -10.33 -5.63
N PHE A 32 6.92 -10.06 -6.33
CA PHE A 32 6.96 -9.38 -7.62
C PHE A 32 7.43 -7.93 -7.52
N ALA A 33 6.98 -7.18 -6.51
CA ALA A 33 7.44 -5.82 -6.28
C ALA A 33 8.96 -5.79 -5.99
N SER A 34 9.46 -6.71 -5.17
CA SER A 34 10.88 -6.87 -4.89
C SER A 34 11.67 -7.24 -6.15
N ALA A 35 11.18 -8.19 -6.95
CA ALA A 35 11.81 -8.56 -8.22
C ALA A 35 11.85 -7.35 -9.19
N ASN A 36 10.74 -6.63 -9.33
CA ASN A 36 10.64 -5.43 -10.15
C ASN A 36 11.63 -4.34 -9.72
N ARG A 37 11.92 -4.22 -8.42
CA ARG A 37 12.86 -3.22 -7.89
C ARG A 37 14.33 -3.66 -7.90
N LEU A 38 14.61 -4.96 -7.79
CA LEU A 38 15.97 -5.50 -7.67
C LEU A 38 16.55 -6.02 -9.00
N THR A 39 15.77 -5.98 -10.07
CA THR A 39 16.19 -6.47 -11.40
C THR A 39 16.01 -5.39 -12.46
N ASP A 40 16.70 -5.55 -13.58
CA ASP A 40 16.68 -4.56 -14.67
C ASP A 40 15.49 -4.71 -15.63
N PHE A 41 14.56 -5.65 -15.36
CA PHE A 41 13.52 -6.06 -16.32
C PHE A 41 12.57 -4.94 -16.75
N THR A 42 12.35 -3.93 -15.90
CA THR A 42 11.37 -2.85 -16.11
C THR A 42 12.04 -1.47 -16.06
N THR A 43 13.34 -1.39 -16.31
CA THR A 43 14.09 -0.12 -16.31
C THR A 43 13.82 0.76 -17.53
N GLY A 44 13.17 0.21 -18.57
CA GLY A 44 12.76 0.97 -19.76
C GLY A 44 11.72 2.05 -19.45
N TYR A 45 11.65 3.06 -20.31
CA TYR A 45 10.74 4.19 -20.15
C TYR A 45 9.32 3.90 -20.67
N VAL A 46 8.34 4.52 -20.02
CA VAL A 46 6.95 4.58 -20.47
C VAL A 46 6.85 5.67 -21.54
N HIS A 47 6.55 5.26 -22.77
CA HIS A 47 6.32 6.17 -23.89
C HIS A 47 5.03 6.99 -23.71
N PRO A 48 4.89 8.16 -24.38
CA PRO A 48 5.82 8.74 -25.37
C PRO A 48 6.83 9.75 -24.80
N ASN A 49 6.56 10.34 -23.63
CA ASN A 49 7.36 11.46 -23.11
C ASN A 49 8.56 11.04 -22.26
N GLU A 50 8.78 9.73 -22.09
CA GLU A 50 9.90 9.12 -21.35
C GLU A 50 10.11 9.68 -19.93
N PHE A 51 9.06 10.23 -19.33
CA PHE A 51 9.15 10.89 -18.02
C PHE A 51 9.18 9.91 -16.84
N LEU A 52 8.75 8.67 -17.06
CA LEU A 52 8.54 7.66 -16.03
C LEU A 52 9.05 6.31 -16.52
N ARG A 53 9.81 5.58 -15.70
CA ARG A 53 10.20 4.19 -16.04
C ARG A 53 9.11 3.22 -15.63
N TRP A 54 9.06 2.06 -16.30
CA TRP A 54 8.11 1.01 -15.95
C TRP A 54 8.27 0.54 -14.50
N VAL A 55 9.51 0.45 -14.01
CA VAL A 55 9.83 0.09 -12.63
C VAL A 55 9.16 1.04 -11.64
N ASP A 56 9.22 2.34 -11.90
CA ASP A 56 8.65 3.38 -11.04
C ASP A 56 7.11 3.31 -11.09
N LEU A 57 6.52 3.23 -12.28
CA LEU A 57 5.06 3.11 -12.45
C LEU A 57 4.48 1.89 -11.72
N LEU A 58 5.12 0.73 -11.87
CA LEU A 58 4.66 -0.51 -11.27
C LEU A 58 4.77 -0.47 -9.74
N ASN A 59 5.88 0.06 -9.22
CA ASN A 59 6.10 0.19 -7.78
C ASN A 59 5.25 1.27 -7.12
N MET A 60 4.91 2.35 -7.84
CA MET A 60 4.14 3.47 -7.31
C MET A 60 2.63 3.23 -7.39
N LEU A 61 2.15 2.60 -8.47
CA LEU A 61 0.73 2.50 -8.76
C LEU A 61 0.22 1.06 -8.71
N VAL A 62 0.80 0.17 -9.51
CA VAL A 62 0.20 -1.15 -9.76
C VAL A 62 0.30 -2.07 -8.54
N PHE A 63 1.50 -2.30 -8.01
CA PHE A 63 1.66 -3.18 -6.85
C PHE A 63 0.99 -2.64 -5.58
N PRO A 64 1.11 -1.35 -5.24
CA PRO A 64 0.34 -0.74 -4.15
C PRO A 64 -1.17 -0.93 -4.29
N LEU A 65 -1.74 -0.65 -5.47
CA LEU A 65 -3.19 -0.76 -5.68
C LEU A 65 -3.68 -2.20 -5.50
N VAL A 66 -2.99 -3.17 -6.09
CA VAL A 66 -3.36 -4.59 -5.97
C VAL A 66 -3.21 -5.07 -4.51
N SER A 67 -2.13 -4.66 -3.83
CA SER A 67 -1.90 -4.93 -2.40
C SER A 67 -3.02 -4.38 -1.51
N VAL A 68 -3.47 -3.14 -1.76
CA VAL A 68 -4.58 -2.50 -1.04
C VAL A 68 -5.88 -3.25 -1.28
N LEU A 69 -6.16 -3.66 -2.53
CA LEU A 69 -7.34 -4.44 -2.86
C LEU A 69 -7.35 -5.80 -2.14
N VAL A 70 -6.23 -6.53 -2.15
CA VAL A 70 -6.10 -7.82 -1.47
C VAL A 70 -6.25 -7.66 0.04
N ASN A 71 -5.64 -6.65 0.65
CA ASN A 71 -5.81 -6.35 2.07
C ASN A 71 -7.25 -5.94 2.41
N TRP A 72 -7.92 -5.20 1.55
CA TRP A 72 -9.34 -4.87 1.73
C TRP A 72 -10.22 -6.12 1.67
N LEU A 73 -9.99 -7.01 0.71
CA LEU A 73 -10.69 -8.31 0.62
C LEU A 73 -10.43 -9.18 1.84
N LEU A 74 -9.18 -9.23 2.32
CA LEU A 74 -8.80 -9.93 3.54
C LEU A 74 -9.54 -9.39 4.76
N LYS A 75 -9.56 -8.06 4.90
CA LYS A 75 -10.33 -7.38 5.95
C LYS A 75 -11.81 -7.74 5.89
N GLN A 76 -12.43 -7.62 4.72
CA GLN A 76 -13.85 -7.97 4.52
C GLN A 76 -14.14 -9.43 4.88
N HIS A 77 -13.23 -10.35 4.50
CA HIS A 77 -13.37 -11.77 4.81
C HIS A 77 -13.31 -12.05 6.32
N ILE A 78 -12.39 -11.39 7.03
CA ILE A 78 -12.26 -11.50 8.49
C ILE A 78 -13.49 -10.91 9.20
N GLU A 79 -13.95 -9.72 8.78
CA GLU A 79 -15.10 -9.06 9.39
C GLU A 79 -16.40 -9.84 9.19
N THR A 80 -16.61 -10.40 8.00
CA THR A 80 -17.82 -11.17 7.66
C THR A 80 -17.84 -12.54 8.35
N ALA A 81 -16.68 -13.13 8.63
CA ALA A 81 -16.56 -14.42 9.33
C ALA A 81 -16.61 -14.30 10.87
N SER A 82 -16.55 -13.07 11.40
CA SER A 82 -16.66 -12.84 12.84
C SER A 82 -18.08 -13.10 13.34
N THR A 83 -18.23 -14.05 14.26
CA THR A 83 -19.51 -14.34 14.95
C THR A 83 -19.88 -13.30 15.99
N ILE A 84 -18.90 -12.53 16.41
CA ILE A 84 -19.07 -11.38 17.28
C ILE A 84 -19.31 -10.22 16.34
N ALA A 85 -20.51 -9.64 16.34
CA ALA A 85 -20.73 -8.34 15.70
C ALA A 85 -19.59 -7.44 16.17
N PRO A 86 -18.69 -6.97 15.27
CA PRO A 86 -17.53 -6.24 15.71
C PRO A 86 -18.06 -5.07 16.53
N ARG A 87 -17.59 -4.91 17.77
CA ARG A 87 -17.94 -3.73 18.55
C ARG A 87 -17.64 -2.54 17.65
N ALA A 88 -18.55 -1.58 17.51
CA ALA A 88 -18.41 -0.47 16.56
C ALA A 88 -16.99 0.13 16.57
N ARG A 89 -16.39 0.21 17.77
CA ARG A 89 -14.99 0.60 17.99
C ARG A 89 -13.94 -0.26 17.28
N GLN A 90 -14.03 -1.59 17.29
CA GLN A 90 -13.07 -2.48 16.61
C GLN A 90 -13.17 -2.37 15.08
N ALA A 91 -14.39 -2.31 14.53
CA ALA A 91 -14.59 -2.07 13.10
C ALA A 91 -14.01 -0.71 12.67
N THR A 92 -14.26 0.34 13.47
CA THR A 92 -13.66 1.66 13.25
C THR A 92 -12.13 1.62 13.30
N LEU A 93 -11.54 0.94 14.29
CA LEU A 93 -10.08 0.81 14.39
C LEU A 93 -9.49 0.14 13.15
N TRP A 94 -10.06 -0.98 12.69
CA TRP A 94 -9.56 -1.66 11.48
C TRP A 94 -9.71 -0.81 10.22
N ASN A 95 -10.83 -0.09 10.08
CA ASN A 95 -11.00 0.86 8.98
C ASN A 95 -9.97 1.99 9.03
N LEU A 96 -9.71 2.56 10.20
CA LEU A 96 -8.71 3.61 10.38
C LEU A 96 -7.31 3.10 10.10
N THR A 97 -6.93 1.93 10.63
CA THR A 97 -5.61 1.32 10.35
C THR A 97 -5.41 1.09 8.86
N PHE A 98 -6.43 0.55 8.16
CA PHE A 98 -6.37 0.37 6.72
C PHE A 98 -6.22 1.71 5.98
N LEU A 99 -7.06 2.70 6.32
CA LEU A 99 -7.03 4.01 5.67
C LEU A 99 -5.71 4.76 5.91
N ILE A 100 -5.18 4.71 7.13
CA ILE A 100 -3.87 5.28 7.48
C ILE A 100 -2.77 4.57 6.67
N GLY A 101 -2.80 3.24 6.58
CA GLY A 101 -1.83 2.49 5.78
C GLY A 101 -1.87 2.88 4.30
N VAL A 102 -3.06 3.01 3.71
CA VAL A 102 -3.23 3.47 2.32
C VAL A 102 -2.73 4.90 2.15
N TYR A 103 -3.07 5.79 3.08
CA TYR A 103 -2.63 7.18 3.04
C TYR A 103 -1.11 7.32 3.11
N LEU A 104 -0.46 6.64 4.07
CA LEU A 104 0.99 6.71 4.23
C LEU A 104 1.73 6.09 3.04
N LEU A 105 1.20 5.00 2.47
CA LEU A 105 1.72 4.42 1.25
C LEU A 105 1.66 5.42 0.08
N ALA A 106 0.52 6.06 -0.14
CA ALA A 106 0.34 7.07 -1.18
C ALA A 106 1.21 8.31 -0.94
N ALA A 107 1.32 8.78 0.31
CA ALA A 107 2.13 9.94 0.68
C ALA A 107 3.63 9.69 0.48
N SER A 108 4.14 8.53 0.90
CA SER A 108 5.55 8.16 0.71
C SER A 108 5.91 8.11 -0.78
N TYR A 109 5.18 7.33 -1.58
CA TYR A 109 5.46 7.19 -3.00
C TYR A 109 5.23 8.48 -3.80
N GLY A 110 4.16 9.21 -3.49
CA GLY A 110 3.85 10.47 -4.18
C GLY A 110 4.87 11.57 -3.88
N THR A 111 5.52 11.56 -2.71
CA THR A 111 6.54 12.56 -2.38
C THR A 111 7.88 12.25 -3.04
N HIS A 112 8.31 10.98 -3.06
CA HIS A 112 9.57 10.56 -3.69
C HIS A 112 9.61 10.94 -5.19
N GLU A 113 8.61 10.57 -5.98
CA GLU A 113 8.68 10.79 -7.44
C GLU A 113 8.61 12.27 -7.84
N VAL A 114 7.77 13.06 -7.16
CA VAL A 114 7.67 14.50 -7.44
C VAL A 114 8.99 15.18 -7.09
N THR A 115 9.61 14.81 -5.97
CA THR A 115 10.84 15.46 -5.52
C THR A 115 12.06 14.99 -6.28
N ASN A 116 12.13 13.73 -6.70
CA ASN A 116 13.13 13.24 -7.65
C ASN A 116 13.07 13.99 -9.00
N TYR A 117 11.86 14.25 -9.53
CA TYR A 117 11.71 15.10 -10.71
C TYR A 117 12.21 16.54 -10.47
N LEU A 118 11.87 17.14 -9.32
CA LEU A 118 12.35 18.48 -8.98
C LEU A 118 13.88 18.49 -8.82
N HIS A 119 14.45 17.45 -8.22
CA HIS A 119 15.88 17.28 -7.98
C HIS A 119 16.63 17.24 -9.31
N THR A 120 16.26 16.32 -10.20
CA THR A 120 16.86 16.20 -11.54
C THR A 120 16.69 17.45 -12.41
N ARG A 121 15.62 18.22 -12.21
CA ARG A 121 15.30 19.39 -13.05
C ARG A 121 15.93 20.70 -12.58
N PHE A 122 16.05 20.89 -11.27
CA PHE A 122 16.42 22.18 -10.66
C PHE A 122 17.74 22.14 -9.89
N CYS A 123 18.26 20.97 -9.55
CA CYS A 123 19.51 20.82 -8.83
C CYS A 123 20.60 20.33 -9.78
N ALA A 124 21.63 21.17 -9.98
CA ALA A 124 22.84 20.73 -10.66
C ALA A 124 23.65 19.80 -9.74
N ASP A 125 24.50 18.94 -10.33
CA ASP A 125 25.34 18.03 -9.56
C ASP A 125 26.17 18.79 -8.50
N GLY A 126 25.93 18.47 -7.23
CA GLY A 126 26.61 19.10 -6.10
C GLY A 126 26.04 20.46 -5.65
N ALA A 127 24.91 20.91 -6.20
CA ALA A 127 24.21 22.10 -5.72
C ALA A 127 23.57 21.84 -4.34
N THR A 128 23.96 22.65 -3.36
CA THR A 128 23.46 22.59 -1.97
C THR A 128 22.76 23.88 -1.55
N ASP A 129 22.22 24.62 -2.52
CA ASP A 129 21.38 25.76 -2.22
C ASP A 129 20.12 25.31 -1.45
N THR A 130 19.50 26.25 -0.74
CA THR A 130 18.43 25.95 0.21
C THR A 130 17.26 25.20 -0.44
N LEU A 131 16.97 25.47 -1.73
CA LEU A 131 15.95 24.76 -2.48
C LEU A 131 16.32 23.29 -2.68
N CYS A 132 17.54 23.00 -3.14
CA CYS A 132 17.99 21.63 -3.34
C CYS A 132 18.13 20.85 -2.04
N ALA A 133 18.54 21.48 -0.94
CA ALA A 133 18.55 20.84 0.38
C ALA A 133 17.14 20.41 0.83
N ILE A 134 16.11 21.24 0.59
CA ILE A 134 14.71 20.90 0.88
C ILE A 134 14.23 19.75 -0.02
N ILE A 135 14.54 19.82 -1.31
CA ILE A 135 14.14 18.78 -2.28
C ILE A 135 14.76 17.43 -1.90
N ILE A 136 16.08 17.38 -1.65
CA ILE A 136 16.79 16.16 -1.24
C ILE A 136 16.22 15.59 0.07
N PHE A 137 15.93 16.44 1.06
CA PHE A 137 15.31 15.98 2.30
C PHE A 137 13.95 15.32 2.04
N HIS A 138 13.11 15.91 1.18
CA HIS A 138 11.80 15.33 0.87
C HIS A 138 11.88 14.06 0.01
N ASP A 139 12.89 13.98 -0.85
CA ASP A 139 13.14 12.83 -1.74
C ASP A 139 13.70 11.64 -0.98
N ASP A 140 14.79 11.84 -0.24
CA ASP A 140 15.57 10.75 0.37
C ASP A 140 15.29 10.52 1.85
N GLU A 141 14.93 11.54 2.64
CA GLU A 141 14.73 11.34 4.07
C GLU A 141 13.25 11.17 4.41
N PHE A 142 12.41 12.14 4.05
CA PHE A 142 11.00 12.15 4.42
C PHE A 142 10.22 10.98 3.81
N SER A 143 10.39 10.74 2.51
CA SER A 143 9.69 9.67 1.81
C SER A 143 10.06 8.29 2.40
N HIS A 144 11.34 8.09 2.70
CA HIS A 144 11.87 6.89 3.33
C HIS A 144 11.45 6.76 4.78
N TYR A 145 11.37 7.84 5.56
CA TYR A 145 10.86 7.79 6.92
C TYR A 145 9.40 7.38 6.93
N ILE A 146 8.55 7.96 6.09
CA ILE A 146 7.14 7.56 6.00
C ILE A 146 7.02 6.08 5.60
N PHE A 147 7.85 5.62 4.66
CA PHE A 147 7.85 4.23 4.24
C PHE A 147 8.35 3.28 5.34
N PHE A 148 9.59 3.45 5.79
CA PHE A 148 10.25 2.49 6.67
C PHE A 148 9.79 2.58 8.12
N TYR A 149 9.51 3.76 8.69
CA TYR A 149 9.02 3.80 10.07
C TYR A 149 7.66 3.11 10.21
N TRP A 150 6.80 3.20 9.19
CA TRP A 150 5.49 2.58 9.23
C TRP A 150 5.52 1.08 8.90
N PHE A 151 6.32 0.64 7.93
CA PHE A 151 6.33 -0.76 7.46
C PHE A 151 7.41 -1.66 8.09
N HIS A 152 8.42 -1.10 8.78
CA HIS A 152 9.51 -1.88 9.40
C HIS A 152 9.36 -2.10 10.92
N ASN A 153 8.39 -1.44 11.57
CA ASN A 153 8.11 -1.60 13.01
C ASN A 153 7.01 -2.62 13.33
N TYR A 154 6.67 -3.50 12.37
CA TYR A 154 5.73 -4.61 12.54
C TYR A 154 6.30 -5.91 11.98
#